data_AF-A0A1V5SQ42-F1
#
_entry.id   AF-A0A1V5SQ42-F1
#
_cell.length_a   1.000
_cell.length_b   1.000
_cell.length_c   1.000
_cell.angle_alpha   90.00
_cell.angle_beta   90.00
_cell.angle_gamma   90.00
#
_symmetry.space_group_name_H-M   'P 1'
#
loop_
_entity.id
_entity.type
_entity.pdbx_description
1 polymer ?
#
loop_
_entity_poly.entity_id
_entity_poly.type
_entity_poly.pdbx_seq_one_letter_code
_entity_poly.pdbx_strand_id
1 'polypeptide(L)'
;MQRLSLKGMTAALAILGGGAVMFVGLINLFQPGYGYVFLDMINSIYPWCMNAAGWKWVFMASGCAVADGAVCGFLLAWIYNRFIPKT
;
A
#
# COMPACT_ATOMS: atom_id res chain seq x y z
N MET A 1 1.91 3.57 -28.73
CA MET A 1 1.57 3.09 -27.38
C MET A 1 2.04 4.11 -26.36
N GLN A 2 1.22 4.46 -25.36
CA GLN A 2 1.63 5.41 -24.32
C GLN A 2 2.46 4.70 -23.25
N ARG A 3 3.50 5.37 -22.76
CA ARG A 3 4.37 4.91 -21.67
C ARG A 3 3.77 5.31 -20.32
N LEU A 4 3.90 4.45 -19.31
CA LEU A 4 3.53 4.80 -17.94
C LEU A 4 4.62 5.67 -17.32
N SER A 5 4.21 6.73 -16.62
CA SER A 5 5.13 7.55 -15.83
C SER A 5 5.58 6.76 -14.61
N LEU A 6 6.90 6.49 -14.50
CA LEU A 6 7.45 5.78 -13.34
C LEU A 6 7.13 6.53 -12.03
N LYS A 7 7.44 7.83 -11.97
CA LYS A 7 7.20 8.65 -10.78
C LYS A 7 5.71 8.70 -10.42
N GLY A 8 4.86 8.87 -11.43
CA GLY A 8 3.40 8.91 -11.24
C GLY A 8 2.85 7.61 -10.68
N MET A 9 3.28 6.47 -11.24
CA MET A 9 2.81 5.16 -10.79
C MET A 9 3.32 4.81 -9.39
N THR A 10 4.59 5.09 -9.11
CA THR A 10 5.19 4.92 -7.77
C THR A 10 4.42 5.74 -6.74
N ALA A 11 4.17 7.03 -6.99
CA ALA A 11 3.44 7.88 -6.05
C ALA A 11 1.98 7.44 -5.89
N ALA A 12 1.30 7.09 -6.97
CA ALA A 12 -0.09 6.69 -6.94
C ALA A 12 -0.29 5.41 -6.11
N LEU A 13 0.50 4.36 -6.35
CA LEU A 13 0.37 3.10 -5.59
C LEU A 13 0.88 3.22 -4.16
N ALA A 14 1.90 4.05 -3.89
CA ALA A 14 2.33 4.37 -2.53
C ALA A 14 1.20 5.02 -1.72
N ILE A 15 0.55 6.04 -2.29
CA ILE A 15 -0.56 6.76 -1.64
C ILE A 15 -1.77 5.84 -1.50
N LEU A 16 -2.10 5.06 -2.53
CA LEU A 16 -3.26 4.18 -2.51
C LEU A 16 -3.11 3.07 -1.48
N GLY A 17 -1.96 2.39 -1.44
CA GLY A 17 -1.69 1.33 -0.47
C GLY A 17 -1.63 1.86 0.96
N GLY A 18 -0.77 2.85 1.21
CA GLY A 18 -0.61 3.45 2.53
C GLY A 18 -1.88 4.14 3.04
N GLY A 19 -2.56 4.89 2.18
CA GLY A 19 -3.80 5.58 2.51
C GLY A 19 -4.92 4.61 2.85
N ALA A 20 -5.07 3.52 2.10
CA ALA A 20 -6.09 2.51 2.39
C ALA A 20 -5.88 1.90 3.79
N VAL A 21 -4.65 1.49 4.13
CA VAL A 21 -4.33 0.96 5.46
C VAL A 21 -4.57 2.00 6.55
N MET A 22 -4.17 3.25 6.32
CA MET A 22 -4.33 4.33 7.28
C MET A 22 -5.80 4.64 7.56
N PHE A 23 -6.62 4.86 6.52
CA PHE A 23 -8.03 5.21 6.71
C PHE A 23 -8.83 4.05 7.28
N VAL A 24 -8.65 2.82 6.78
CA VAL A 24 -9.38 1.66 7.31
C VAL A 24 -8.97 1.39 8.76
N GLY A 25 -7.67 1.48 9.06
CA GLY A 25 -7.16 1.33 10.43
C GLY A 25 -7.70 2.41 11.38
N LEU A 26 -7.70 3.69 10.97
CA LEU A 26 -8.26 4.78 11.77
C LEU A 26 -9.75 4.58 12.02
N ILE A 27 -10.54 4.26 10.99
CA ILE A 27 -11.98 4.02 11.15
C ILE A 27 -12.21 2.82 12.09
N ASN A 28 -11.41 1.76 12.00
CA ASN A 28 -11.51 0.61 12.90
C ASN A 28 -11.24 0.97 14.38
N LEU A 29 -10.37 1.96 14.65
CA LEU A 29 -10.15 2.44 16.02
C LEU A 29 -11.37 3.15 16.61
N PHE A 30 -12.12 3.89 15.79
CA PHE A 30 -13.34 4.57 16.22
C PHE A 30 -14.58 3.66 16.18
N GLN A 31 -14.61 2.71 15.24
CA GLN A 31 -15.68 1.74 15.05
C GLN A 31 -15.09 0.32 14.93
N PRO A 32 -14.92 -0.37 16.07
CA PRO A 32 -14.35 -1.71 16.10
C PRO A 32 -15.09 -2.67 15.16
N GLY A 33 -14.34 -3.40 14.34
CA GLY A 33 -14.85 -4.38 13.37
C GLY A 33 -14.95 -3.86 11.93
N TYR A 34 -14.84 -2.54 11.70
CA TYR A 34 -14.78 -2.00 10.33
C TYR A 34 -13.53 -2.50 9.59
N GLY A 35 -13.69 -3.09 8.41
CA GLY A 35 -12.58 -3.53 7.58
C GLY A 35 -11.74 -4.67 8.17
N TYR A 36 -12.27 -5.45 9.12
CA TYR A 36 -11.53 -6.50 9.82
C TYR A 36 -10.80 -7.47 8.88
N VAL A 37 -11.47 -7.99 7.83
CA VAL A 37 -10.87 -8.92 6.86
C VAL A 37 -9.68 -8.28 6.14
N PHE A 38 -9.78 -7.00 5.79
CA PHE A 38 -8.68 -6.27 5.15
C PHE A 38 -7.51 -6.09 6.12
N LEU A 39 -7.76 -5.67 7.36
CA LEU A 39 -6.71 -5.49 8.36
C LEU A 39 -6.05 -6.82 8.75
N ASP A 40 -6.80 -7.91 8.77
CA ASP A 40 -6.28 -9.26 9.00
C ASP A 40 -5.35 -9.70 7.85
N MET A 41 -5.72 -9.42 6.61
CA MET A 41 -4.84 -9.63 5.45
C MET A 41 -3.54 -8.81 5.58
N ILE A 42 -3.62 -7.54 5.99
CA ILE A 42 -2.43 -6.71 6.23
C ILE A 42 -1.55 -7.29 7.36
N ASN A 43 -2.16 -7.82 8.43
CA ASN A 43 -1.40 -8.51 9.49
C ASN A 43 -0.71 -9.78 8.97
N SER A 44 -1.31 -10.50 8.02
CA SER A 44 -0.65 -11.63 7.36
C SER A 44 0.56 -11.22 6.52
N ILE A 45 0.51 -10.03 5.90
CA ILE A 45 1.62 -9.50 5.09
C ILE A 45 2.74 -8.95 5.99
N TYR A 46 2.38 -8.29 7.09
CA TYR A 46 3.31 -7.68 8.04
C TYR A 46 3.16 -8.22 9.48
N PRO A 47 3.52 -9.48 9.77
CA PRO A 47 3.30 -10.10 11.08
C PRO A 47 4.02 -9.36 12.22
N TRP A 48 5.19 -8.76 11.93
CA TRP A 48 5.99 -8.03 12.91
C TRP A 48 5.30 -6.75 13.41
N CYS A 49 4.29 -6.25 12.71
CA CYS A 49 3.50 -5.10 13.14
C CYS A 49 2.47 -5.47 14.24
N MET A 50 2.13 -6.75 14.43
CA MET A 50 1.09 -7.20 15.38
C MET A 50 1.35 -6.82 16.85
N ASN A 51 2.61 -6.59 17.24
CA ASN A 51 2.96 -6.19 18.62
C ASN A 51 2.68 -4.71 18.91
N ALA A 52 2.44 -3.90 17.87
CA ALA A 52 1.93 -2.55 18.05
C ALA A 52 0.40 -2.64 18.20
N ALA A 53 -0.16 -2.01 19.24
CA ALA A 53 -1.61 -1.92 19.43
C ALA A 53 -2.11 -0.50 19.12
N GLY A 54 -3.36 -0.40 18.65
CA GLY A 54 -4.04 0.87 18.45
C GLY A 54 -3.39 1.76 17.38
N TRP A 55 -3.20 3.04 17.70
CA TRP A 55 -2.66 4.07 16.81
C TRP A 55 -1.27 3.73 16.24
N LYS A 56 -0.39 3.12 17.04
CA LYS A 56 0.98 2.79 16.62
C LYS A 56 0.98 1.76 15.48
N TRP A 57 0.07 0.79 15.56
CA TRP A 57 -0.09 -0.23 14.52
C TRP A 57 -0.48 0.41 13.19
N VAL A 58 -1.47 1.31 13.21
CA VAL A 58 -2.00 1.94 12.00
C VAL A 58 -0.89 2.70 11.26
N PHE A 59 -0.09 3.51 11.96
CA PHE A 59 1.00 4.25 11.33
C PHE A 59 2.11 3.35 10.80
N MET A 60 2.50 2.30 11.55
CA MET A 60 3.53 1.37 11.11
C MET A 60 3.09 0.56 9.89
N ALA A 61 1.89 -0.04 9.93
CA ALA A 61 1.35 -0.82 8.83
C ALA A 61 1.12 0.04 7.58
N SER A 62 0.68 1.29 7.76
CA SER A 62 0.54 2.24 6.64
C SER A 62 1.90 2.58 6.02
N GLY A 63 2.94 2.81 6.84
CA GLY A 63 4.29 3.05 6.35
C GLY A 63 4.86 1.87 5.54
N CYS A 64 4.64 0.64 6.01
CA CYS A 64 5.00 -0.56 5.25
C CYS A 64 4.23 -0.64 3.91
N ALA A 65 2.92 -0.38 3.93
CA ALA A 65 2.10 -0.38 2.72
C ALA A 65 2.46 0.75 1.72
N VAL A 66 2.94 1.91 2.21
CA VAL A 66 3.51 2.97 1.35
C VAL A 66 4.75 2.46 0.62
N ALA A 67 5.67 1.82 1.35
CA ALA A 67 6.91 1.31 0.78
C ALA A 67 6.63 0.23 -0.27
N ASP A 68 5.76 -0.72 0.05
CA ASP A 68 5.37 -1.80 -0.87
C ASP A 68 4.62 -1.24 -2.07
N GLY A 69 3.69 -0.31 -1.86
CA GLY A 69 2.98 0.39 -2.95
C GLY A 69 3.94 1.13 -3.88
N ALA A 70 4.96 1.80 -3.35
CA ALA A 70 5.98 2.48 -4.13
C ALA A 70 6.79 1.49 -5.00
N VAL A 71 7.23 0.38 -4.40
CA VAL A 71 7.99 -0.67 -5.09
C VAL A 71 7.12 -1.32 -6.17
N CYS A 72 5.90 -1.72 -5.85
CA CYS A 72 4.95 -2.28 -6.81
C CYS A 72 4.68 -1.31 -7.97
N GLY A 73 4.46 -0.01 -7.68
CA GLY A 73 4.18 1.00 -8.70
C GLY A 73 5.36 1.24 -9.63
N PHE A 74 6.57 1.28 -9.06
CA PHE A 74 7.79 1.38 -9.84
C PHE A 74 7.97 0.16 -10.76
N LEU A 75 7.87 -1.04 -10.20
CA LEU A 75 8.05 -2.29 -10.95
C LEU A 75 7.01 -2.43 -12.05
N LEU A 76 5.74 -2.14 -11.76
CA LEU A 76 4.66 -2.23 -12.74
C LEU A 76 4.88 -1.28 -13.91
N ALA A 77 5.23 -0.01 -13.63
CA ALA A 77 5.54 0.96 -14.69
C ALA A 77 6.78 0.57 -15.49
N TRP A 78 7.82 0.05 -14.84
CA TRP A 78 9.05 -0.38 -15.47
C TRP A 78 8.83 -1.59 -16.40
N ILE A 79 8.16 -2.63 -15.91
CA ILE A 79 7.82 -3.84 -16.68
C ILE A 79 6.95 -3.46 -17.88
N TYR A 80 5.88 -2.70 -17.65
CA TYR A 80 5.00 -2.25 -18.74
C TYR A 80 5.78 -1.52 -19.83
N ASN A 81 6.64 -0.58 -19.44
CA ASN A 81 7.44 0.18 -20.40
C ASN A 81 8.48 -0.67 -21.15
N ARG A 82 8.90 -1.81 -20.61
CA ARG A 82 9.86 -2.72 -21.26
C ARG A 82 9.27 -3.46 -22.45
N PHE A 83 7.96 -3.73 -22.42
CA PHE A 83 7.22 -4.42 -23.48
C PHE A 83 6.72 -3.49 -24.59
N ILE A 84 6.90 -2.18 -24.44
CA ILE A 84 6.55 -1.23 -25.51
C ILE A 84 7.58 -1.35 -26.65
N PRO A 85 7.16 -1.60 -27.90
CA PRO A 85 8.06 -1.67 -29.05
C PRO A 85 8.87 -0.39 -29.23
N LYS A 86 10.16 -0.54 -29.54
CA LYS A 86 11.03 0.57 -29.96
C LYS A 86 10.81 0.76 -31.47
N THR A 87 9.86 1.61 -31.84
CA THR A 87 9.75 2.13 -33.23
C THR A 87 10.84 3.14 -33.50
#